data_AF-A0A9E3FG90-F1
#
_entry.id   AF-A0A9E3FG90-F1
#
_cell.length_a   1.000
_cell.length_b   1.000
_cell.length_c   1.000
_cell.angle_alpha   90.00
_cell.angle_beta   90.00
_cell.angle_gamma   90.00
#
_symmetry.space_group_name_H-M   'P 1'
#
loop_
_entity.id
_entity.type
_entity.pdbx_description
1 polymer ?
#
loop_
_entity_poly.entity_id
_entity_poly.type
_entity_poly.pdbx_seq_one_letter_code
_entity_poly.pdbx_strand_id
1 'polypeptide(L)' 'MGTTSRQPAPQPHTKAARQTRIAALLAAHDVHSQGQLAALLAGDNVEVTQATLSRDLEEMGAVKVRRPGV' A
#
# COMPACT_ATOMS: atom_id res chain seq x y z
N MET A 1 23.79 -18.82 4.16
CA MET A 1 24.01 -17.64 3.33
C MET A 1 22.80 -16.75 3.49
N GLY A 2 22.95 -15.67 4.27
CA GLY A 2 21.83 -14.85 4.74
C GLY A 2 21.49 -13.73 3.77
N THR A 3 20.19 -13.55 3.55
CA THR A 3 19.64 -12.30 3.03
C THR A 3 18.48 -11.90 3.93
N THR A 4 18.81 -11.46 5.15
CA THR A 4 17.86 -10.64 5.92
C THR A 4 17.83 -9.28 5.23
N SER A 5 16.78 -9.04 4.43
CA SER A 5 16.47 -7.72 3.90
C SER A 5 16.35 -6.77 5.09
N ARG A 6 17.36 -5.92 5.29
CA ARG A 6 17.33 -4.85 6.29
C ARG A 6 16.27 -3.86 5.84
N GLN A 7 15.05 -3.97 6.37
CA GLN A 7 14.03 -2.95 6.18
C GLN A 7 14.61 -1.62 6.69
N PRO A 8 14.59 -0.55 5.88
CA PRO A 8 14.78 0.81 6.37
C PRO A 8 13.82 1.08 7.53
N ALA A 9 14.23 1.94 8.46
CA ALA A 9 13.34 2.34 9.55
C ALA A 9 12.13 3.08 8.92
N PRO A 10 10.87 2.72 9.29
CA PRO A 10 9.70 3.39 8.75
C PRO A 10 9.79 4.87 9.10
N GLN A 11 9.94 5.73 8.08
CA GLN A 11 9.79 7.17 8.25
C GLN A 11 8.42 7.42 8.89
N PRO A 12 8.30 8.30 9.88
CA PRO A 12 7.03 8.56 10.55
C PRO A 12 6.07 9.30 9.60
N HIS A 13 5.48 8.57 8.66
CA HIS A 13 4.31 9.00 7.93
C HIS A 13 3.09 8.84 8.83
N THR A 14 2.39 9.94 9.08
CA THR A 14 1.12 9.90 9.79
C THR A 14 0.15 8.99 9.03
N LYS A 15 -0.76 8.36 9.77
CA LYS A 15 -1.83 7.54 9.18
C LYS A 15 -2.56 8.25 8.05
N ALA A 16 -2.93 9.53 8.26
CA ALA A 16 -3.63 10.33 7.25
C ALA A 16 -2.80 10.54 5.97
N ALA A 17 -1.50 10.81 6.10
CA ALA A 17 -0.60 10.95 4.95
C ALA A 17 -0.50 9.63 4.15
N ARG A 18 -0.39 8.51 4.86
CA ARG A 18 -0.33 7.18 4.24
C ARG A 18 -1.64 6.82 3.53
N GLN A 19 -2.79 7.04 4.15
CA GLN A 19 -4.10 6.82 3.54
C GLN A 19 -4.32 7.70 2.31
N THR A 20 -3.92 8.97 2.36
CA THR A 20 -3.94 9.87 1.20
C THR A 20 -3.11 9.31 0.05
N ARG A 21 -1.91 8.77 0.34
CA ARG A 21 -1.07 8.17 -0.70
C ARG A 21 -1.67 6.89 -1.27
N ILE A 22 -2.24 6.02 -0.43
CA ILE A 22 -2.94 4.81 -0.88
C ILE A 22 -4.07 5.18 -1.85
N ALA A 23 -4.92 6.15 -1.50
CA ALA A 23 -6.01 6.59 -2.37
C ALA A 23 -5.52 7.11 -3.72
N ALA A 24 -4.44 7.91 -3.72
CA ALA A 24 -3.83 8.41 -4.95
C ALA A 24 -3.31 7.27 -5.84
N LEU A 25 -2.67 6.26 -5.26
CA LEU A 25 -2.15 5.10 -6.01
C LEU A 25 -3.27 4.23 -6.58
N LEU A 26 -4.34 3.99 -5.81
CA LEU A 26 -5.51 3.24 -6.29
C LEU A 26 -6.26 3.97 -7.41
N ALA A 27 -6.23 5.30 -7.44
CA ALA A 27 -6.80 6.10 -8.51
C ALA A 27 -5.92 6.11 -9.78
N ALA A 28 -4.59 6.07 -9.62
CA ALA A 28 -3.64 6.17 -10.71
C ALA A 28 -3.27 4.83 -11.36
N HIS A 29 -3.37 3.71 -10.63
CA HIS A 29 -2.89 2.40 -11.07
C HIS A 29 -3.97 1.33 -10.94
N ASP A 30 -3.95 0.34 -11.84
CA ASP A 30 -4.74 -0.87 -11.68
C ASP A 30 -4.05 -1.80 -10.66
N VAL A 31 -4.54 -1.76 -9.42
CA VAL A 31 -3.99 -2.51 -8.30
C VAL A 31 -4.83 -3.75 -8.06
N HIS A 32 -4.23 -4.91 -8.30
CA HIS A 32 -4.88 -6.22 -8.17
C HIS A 32 -4.64 -6.88 -6.81
N SER A 33 -3.66 -6.41 -6.03
CA SER A 33 -3.31 -7.00 -4.74
C SER A 33 -2.70 -5.98 -3.76
N GLN A 34 -2.82 -6.27 -2.45
CA GLN A 34 -2.16 -5.47 -1.41
C GLN A 34 -0.63 -5.49 -1.54
N GLY A 35 -0.04 -6.61 -1.99
CA GLY A 35 1.41 -6.70 -2.23
C GLY A 35 1.87 -5.75 -3.34
N GLN A 36 1.10 -5.64 -4.43
CA GLN A 36 1.36 -4.66 -5.48
C GLN A 36 1.24 -3.22 -4.96
N LEU A 37 0.23 -2.94 -4.14
CA LEU A 37 0.08 -1.61 -3.52
C LEU A 37 1.24 -1.27 -2.58
N ALA A 38 1.72 -2.23 -1.80
CA ALA A 38 2.88 -2.06 -0.93
C ALA A 38 4.16 -1.77 -1.74
N ALA A 39 4.34 -2.42 -2.89
CA ALA A 39 5.47 -2.15 -3.78
C ALA A 39 5.41 -0.72 -4.38
N LEU A 40 4.21 -0.25 -4.77
CA LEU A 40 4.02 1.12 -5.24
C LEU A 40 4.33 2.15 -4.14
N LEU A 41 3.83 1.92 -2.93
CA LEU A 41 4.12 2.78 -1.77
C LEU A 41 5.62 2.82 -1.44
N ALA A 42 6.31 1.68 -1.50
CA ALA A 42 7.75 1.61 -1.28
C ALA A 42 8.53 2.42 -2.35
N GLY A 43 8.05 2.42 -3.61
CA GLY A 43 8.58 3.29 -4.66
C GLY A 43 8.49 4.78 -4.34
N ASP A 44 7.55 5.18 -3.49
CA ASP A 44 7.39 6.55 -3.00
C ASP A 44 8.03 6.80 -1.63
N ASN A 45 8.89 5.90 -1.15
CA ASN A 45 9.51 5.92 0.18
C ASN A 45 8.52 5.78 1.35
N VAL A 46 7.32 5.24 1.10
CA VAL A 46 6.32 4.92 2.12
C VAL A 46 6.34 3.42 2.40
N GLU A 47 7.12 3.02 3.40
CA GLU A 47 7.19 1.61 3.79
C GLU A 47 6.08 1.25 4.78
N VAL A 48 5.38 0.16 4.48
CA VAL A 48 4.23 -0.31 5.25
C VAL A 48 4.28 -1.82 5.39
N THR A 49 3.83 -2.34 6.53
CA THR A 49 3.60 -3.78 6.66
C THR A 49 2.28 -4.16 6.01
N GLN A 50 2.11 -5.45 5.68
CA GLN A 50 0.85 -5.96 5.17
C GLN A 50 -0.30 -5.76 6.18
N ALA A 51 -0.05 -5.91 7.48
CA ALA A 51 -1.04 -5.67 8.52
C ALA A 51 -1.48 -4.20 8.58
N THR A 52 -0.52 -3.26 8.49
CA THR A 52 -0.81 -1.82 8.42
C THR A 52 -1.66 -1.49 7.20
N LEU A 53 -1.26 -2.00 6.04
CA LEU A 53 -1.95 -1.74 4.78
C LEU A 53 -3.36 -2.33 4.76
N SER A 54 -3.55 -3.55 5.28
CA SER A 54 -4.88 -4.15 5.43
C SER A 54 -5.79 -3.27 6.28
N ARG A 55 -5.28 -2.82 7.44
CA ARG A 55 -6.05 -1.98 8.35
C ARG A 55 -6.44 -0.65 7.74
N ASP A 56 -5.54 0.00 7.01
CA ASP A 56 -5.87 1.25 6.33
C ASP A 56 -6.93 1.03 5.24
N LEU A 57 -6.80 -0.02 4.43
CA LEU A 57 -7.77 -0.33 3.38
C LEU A 57 -9.17 -0.62 3.97
N GLU A 58 -9.23 -1.34 5.08
CA GLU A 58 -10.47 -1.58 5.83
C GLU A 58 -11.08 -0.27 6.34
N GLU A 59 -10.28 0.59 6.96
CA GLU A 59 -10.75 1.86 7.52
C GLU A 59 -11.14 2.88 6.44
N MET A 60 -10.51 2.84 5.27
CA MET A 60 -10.89 3.65 4.11
C MET A 60 -12.11 3.08 3.39
N GLY A 61 -12.57 1.87 3.72
CA GLY A 61 -13.63 1.19 2.99
C GLY A 61 -13.24 0.84 1.55
N ALA A 62 -11.96 0.59 1.30
CA ALA A 62 -11.46 0.28 -0.04
C ALA A 62 -12.01 -1.08 -0.51
N VAL A 63 -12.79 -1.07 -1.60
CA VAL A 63 -13.39 -2.27 -2.18
C VAL A 63 -12.68 -2.68 -3.46
N LYS A 64 -12.44 -3.99 -3.60
CA LYS A 64 -11.89 -4.54 -4.84
C LYS A 64 -13.01 -4.62 -5.88
N VAL A 65 -13.06 -3.64 -6.78
CA VAL A 65 -13.97 -3.68 -7.92
C VAL A 65 -13.41 -4.64 -8.96
N ARG A 66 -14.17 -5.68 -9.31
CA ARG A 66 -13.88 -6.49 -10.50
C ARG A 66 -14.41 -5.71 -11.69
N ARG A 67 -13.54 -5.18 -12.55
CA ARG A 67 -14.00 -4.72 -13.87
C ARG A 67 -14.49 -5.96 -14.62
N PRO A 68 -15.75 -6.00 -15.10
CA PRO A 68 -16.18 -7.08 -15.98
C PRO A 68 -15.29 -7.04 -17.23
N GLY A 69 -14.77 -8.20 -17.63
CA GLY A 69 -13.93 -8.30 -18.82
C GLY A 69 -14.74 -7.84 -20.03
N VAL A 70 -14.27 -6.77 -20.67
CA VAL A 70 -14.79 -6.29 -21.97
C VAL A 70 -14.01 -6.94 -23.10
#